data_AF-A0A146MG84-F1
#
_entry.id   AF-A0A146MG84-F1
#
_cell.length_a   1.000
_cell.length_b   1.000
_cell.length_c   1.000
_cell.angle_alpha   90.00
_cell.angle_beta   90.00
_cell.angle_gamma   90.00
#
_symmetry.space_group_name_H-M   'P 1'
#
loop_
_entity.id
_entity.type
_entity.pdbx_description
1 polymer ?
#
loop_
_entity_poly.entity_id
_entity_poly.type
_entity_poly.pdbx_seq_one_letter_code
_entity_poly.pdbx_strand_id
1 'polypeptide(L)'
;MNTGLLSNPFRIKWISKSDLPFTKTGHLLNAWNEDKPVKIGRDGQEIEPTCGEALCRLFNKDELGEEQKQLNIVQAIGERISRRNAFERLGKNCWSPWSNES
;
A
#
# COMPACT_ATOMS: atom_id res chain seq x y z
N MET A 1 31.82 3.55 -15.42
CA MET A 1 30.67 2.80 -15.96
C MET A 1 29.82 3.79 -16.74
N ASN A 2 29.55 3.53 -18.03
CA ASN A 2 28.86 4.47 -18.90
C ASN A 2 27.37 4.49 -18.55
N THR A 3 26.87 5.57 -17.97
CA THR A 3 25.48 5.70 -17.50
C THR A 3 24.48 6.01 -18.62
N GLY A 4 24.95 6.23 -19.86
CA GLY A 4 24.12 6.64 -21.01
C GLY A 4 23.40 5.52 -21.76
N LEU A 5 23.47 4.26 -21.30
CA LEU A 5 22.81 3.11 -21.94
C LEU A 5 21.42 2.79 -21.35
N LEU A 6 21.03 3.43 -20.25
CA LEU A 6 19.75 3.23 -19.58
C LEU A 6 18.86 4.45 -19.78
N SER A 7 17.58 4.23 -20.07
CA SER A 7 16.58 5.29 -20.16
C SER A 7 16.30 5.92 -18.79
N ASN A 8 15.57 7.03 -18.80
CA ASN A 8 15.13 7.66 -17.56
C ASN A 8 14.30 6.68 -16.70
N PRO A 9 14.53 6.66 -15.37
CA PRO A 9 13.80 5.79 -14.48
C PRO A 9 12.31 6.14 -14.45
N PHE A 10 11.46 5.12 -14.42
CA PHE A 10 10.02 5.24 -14.23
C PHE A 10 9.64 4.89 -12.79
N ARG A 11 8.65 5.60 -12.23
CA ARG A 11 8.14 5.33 -10.88
C ARG A 11 7.07 4.24 -10.96
N ILE A 12 7.22 3.18 -10.17
CA ILE A 12 6.21 2.11 -10.03
C ILE A 12 5.70 2.02 -8.59
N LYS A 13 4.50 1.48 -8.44
CA LYS A 13 3.94 1.06 -7.16
C LYS A 13 3.80 -0.46 -7.18
N TRP A 14 4.40 -1.12 -6.21
CA TRP A 14 4.27 -2.56 -6.03
C TRP A 14 2.84 -2.91 -5.55
N ILE A 15 2.20 -3.86 -6.23
CA ILE A 15 0.88 -4.40 -5.85
C ILE A 15 1.05 -5.67 -5.02
N SER A 16 1.96 -6.56 -5.43
CA SER A 16 2.39 -7.73 -4.68
C SER A 16 3.90 -7.89 -4.83
N LYS A 17 4.59 -8.24 -3.75
CA LYS A 17 6.00 -8.63 -3.72
C LYS A 17 6.18 -10.11 -3.43
N SER A 18 5.09 -10.87 -3.35
CA SER A 18 5.11 -12.31 -3.13
C SER A 18 5.52 -13.06 -4.40
N ASP A 19 6.29 -14.14 -4.22
CA ASP A 19 6.68 -15.00 -5.33
C ASP A 19 5.51 -15.90 -5.75
N LEU A 20 5.27 -15.98 -7.06
CA LEU A 20 4.29 -16.90 -7.65
C LEU A 20 5.03 -18.05 -8.37
N PRO A 21 4.98 -19.29 -7.87
CA PRO A 21 5.65 -20.42 -8.52
C PRO A 21 5.01 -20.74 -9.88
N PHE A 22 5.85 -21.01 -10.90
CA PHE A 22 5.41 -21.31 -12.26
C PHE A 22 4.54 -22.57 -12.38
N THR A 23 4.55 -23.46 -11.40
CA THR A 23 3.63 -24.61 -11.35
C THR A 23 2.17 -24.17 -11.27
N LYS A 24 1.89 -23.01 -10.67
CA LYS A 24 0.54 -22.44 -10.58
C LYS A 24 0.09 -21.74 -11.86
N THR A 25 1.00 -21.33 -12.73
CA THR A 25 0.68 -20.57 -13.96
C THR A 25 0.65 -21.44 -15.22
N GLY A 26 0.76 -22.77 -15.10
CA GLY A 26 0.86 -23.67 -16.25
C GLY A 26 -0.37 -23.72 -17.15
N HIS A 27 -1.54 -23.31 -16.63
CA HIS A 27 -2.80 -23.26 -17.36
C HIS A 27 -3.01 -21.93 -18.12
N LEU A 28 -2.13 -20.94 -17.92
CA LEU A 28 -2.23 -19.63 -18.55
C LEU A 28 -1.38 -19.59 -19.82
N LEU A 29 -2.04 -19.35 -20.95
CA LEU A 29 -1.43 -19.24 -22.27
C LEU A 29 -1.59 -17.81 -22.78
N ASN A 30 -0.54 -17.25 -23.36
CA ASN A 30 -0.56 -15.89 -23.88
C ASN A 30 -0.84 -15.91 -25.40
N ALA A 31 -2.05 -15.53 -25.80
CA ALA A 31 -2.46 -15.47 -27.21
C ALA A 31 -1.57 -14.55 -28.05
N TRP A 32 -0.97 -13.52 -27.45
CA TRP A 32 -0.05 -12.61 -28.13
C TRP A 32 1.37 -13.16 -28.28
N ASN A 33 1.62 -14.37 -27.78
CA ASN A 33 2.87 -15.10 -27.94
C ASN A 33 2.61 -16.54 -28.41
N GLU A 34 1.78 -16.70 -29.45
CA GLU A 34 1.49 -18.01 -30.08
C GLU A 34 0.91 -19.03 -29.08
N ASP A 35 0.10 -18.58 -28.13
CA ASP A 35 -0.47 -19.40 -27.05
C ASP A 35 0.59 -20.17 -26.25
N LYS A 36 1.83 -19.66 -26.19
CA LYS A 36 2.86 -20.20 -25.31
C LYS A 36 2.49 -19.97 -23.85
N PRO A 37 2.95 -20.84 -22.93
CA PRO A 37 2.75 -20.63 -21.51
C PRO A 37 3.23 -19.24 -21.07
N VAL A 38 2.46 -18.56 -20.22
CA VAL A 38 2.71 -17.15 -19.83
C VAL A 38 4.10 -16.91 -19.23
N LYS A 39 4.74 -17.96 -18.69
CA LYS A 39 6.12 -17.93 -18.17
C LYS A 39 7.20 -17.82 -19.26
N ILE A 40 6.84 -17.97 -20.53
CA ILE A 40 7.76 -17.96 -21.68
C ILE A 40 7.60 -16.62 -22.40
N GLY A 41 8.65 -15.81 -22.41
CA GLY A 41 8.68 -14.51 -23.07
C GLY A 41 10.06 -13.86 -22.98
N ARG A 42 10.33 -12.87 -23.83
CA ARG A 42 11.49 -11.97 -23.67
C ARG A 42 11.15 -10.85 -22.71
N ASP A 43 12.17 -10.12 -22.26
CA ASP A 43 11.95 -8.88 -21.52
C ASP A 43 11.12 -7.90 -22.36
N GLY A 44 10.11 -7.29 -21.74
CA GLY A 44 9.13 -6.43 -22.42
C GLY A 44 8.05 -7.15 -23.26
N GLN A 45 7.93 -8.48 -23.20
CA GLN A 45 6.84 -9.20 -23.88
C GLN A 45 5.47 -8.78 -23.32
N GLU A 46 4.60 -8.29 -24.19
CA GLU A 46 3.22 -7.97 -23.83
C GLU A 46 2.38 -9.24 -23.62
N ILE A 47 1.42 -9.16 -22.69
CA ILE A 47 0.52 -10.25 -22.31
C ILE A 47 -0.91 -9.83 -22.64
N GLU A 48 -1.68 -10.74 -23.24
CA GLU A 48 -3.10 -10.52 -23.54
C GLU A 48 -3.87 -10.16 -22.24
N PRO A 49 -4.81 -9.18 -22.29
CA PRO A 49 -5.43 -8.62 -21.08
C PRO A 49 -6.12 -9.64 -20.18
N THR A 50 -6.84 -10.61 -20.76
CA THR A 50 -7.57 -11.65 -20.02
C THR A 50 -6.59 -12.59 -19.30
N CYS A 51 -5.53 -13.01 -19.99
CA CYS A 51 -4.45 -13.81 -19.43
C CYS A 51 -3.69 -13.06 -18.33
N GLY A 52 -3.39 -11.78 -18.54
CA GLY A 52 -2.74 -10.91 -17.56
C GLY A 52 -3.60 -10.73 -16.30
N GLU A 53 -4.90 -10.52 -16.46
CA GLU A 53 -5.82 -10.39 -15.32
C GLU A 53 -5.89 -11.70 -14.50
N ALA A 54 -5.99 -12.85 -15.19
CA ALA A 54 -5.95 -14.16 -14.53
C ALA A 54 -4.62 -14.39 -13.80
N LEU A 55 -3.49 -14.00 -14.40
CA LEU A 55 -2.18 -14.06 -13.76
C LEU A 55 -2.12 -13.20 -12.48
N CYS A 56 -2.61 -11.96 -12.54
CA CYS A 56 -2.64 -11.05 -11.39
C CYS A 56 -3.47 -11.60 -10.23
N ARG A 57 -4.56 -12.33 -10.49
CA ARG A 57 -5.40 -12.95 -9.44
C ARG A 57 -4.72 -14.10 -8.69
N LEU A 58 -3.67 -14.70 -9.26
CA LEU A 58 -2.93 -15.79 -8.60
C LEU A 58 -1.95 -15.28 -7.54
N PHE A 59 -1.59 -14.00 -7.58
CA PHE A 59 -0.73 -13.38 -6.56
C PHE A 59 -1.52 -13.12 -5.28
N ASN A 60 -0.89 -13.36 -4.13
CA ASN A 60 -1.48 -12.97 -2.85
C ASN A 60 -1.51 -11.44 -2.74
N LYS A 61 -2.61 -10.91 -2.21
CA LYS A 61 -2.70 -9.48 -1.92
C LYS A 61 -1.76 -9.19 -0.75
N ASP A 62 -0.80 -8.28 -0.95
CA ASP A 62 0.07 -7.84 0.13
C ASP A 62 -0.76 -7.03 1.14
N GLU A 63 -1.15 -7.64 2.27
CA GLU A 63 -1.91 -6.98 3.34
C GLU A 63 -1.10 -5.85 4.02
N LEU A 64 0.21 -5.79 3.81
CA LEU A 64 1.15 -4.96 4.57
C LEU A 64 1.33 -3.51 4.09
N GLY A 65 0.42 -2.98 3.27
CA GLY A 65 0.68 -1.72 2.55
C GLY A 65 -0.13 -0.48 2.94
N GLU A 66 -1.43 -0.63 3.20
CA GLU A 66 -2.34 0.54 3.17
C GLU A 66 -3.21 0.71 4.41
N GLU A 67 -3.59 -0.36 5.12
CA GLU A 67 -4.47 -0.23 6.29
C GLU A 67 -3.81 0.54 7.45
N GLN A 68 -2.50 0.37 7.64
CA GLN A 68 -1.79 1.01 8.75
C GLN A 68 -1.61 2.55 8.58
N LYS A 69 -1.69 3.08 7.35
CA LYS A 69 -1.56 4.53 7.12
C LYS A 69 -2.76 5.31 7.62
N GLN A 70 -3.98 4.75 7.50
CA GLN A 70 -5.20 5.43 7.94
C GLN A 70 -5.27 5.51 9.47
N LEU A 71 -4.89 4.43 10.18
CA LEU A 71 -4.87 4.41 11.65
C LEU A 71 -3.85 5.41 12.23
N ASN A 72 -2.65 5.47 11.65
CA ASN A 72 -1.62 6.41 12.11
C ASN A 72 -2.02 7.88 11.91
N ILE A 73 -2.80 8.21 10.87
CA ILE A 73 -3.30 9.58 10.65
C ILE A 73 -4.33 9.93 11.71
N VAL A 74 -5.31 9.06 11.98
CA VAL A 74 -6.38 9.28 12.98
C VAL A 74 -5.81 9.40 14.40
N GLN A 75 -4.79 8.61 14.71
CA GLN A 75 -4.10 8.68 16.01
C GLN A 75 -3.24 9.95 16.12
N ALA A 76 -2.52 10.33 15.07
CA ALA A 76 -1.72 11.56 15.06
C ALA A 76 -2.59 12.83 15.15
N ILE A 77 -3.76 12.88 14.49
CA ILE A 77 -4.70 14.00 14.65
C ILE A 77 -5.32 14.00 16.06
N GLY A 78 -5.66 12.83 16.62
CA GLY A 78 -6.17 12.70 17.99
C GLY A 78 -5.18 13.22 19.03
N GLU A 79 -3.91 12.83 18.93
CA GLU A 79 -2.84 13.36 19.79
C GLU A 79 -2.61 14.86 19.59
N ARG A 80 -2.64 15.34 18.34
CA ARG A 80 -2.46 16.77 18.04
C ARG A 80 -3.65 17.62 18.52
N ILE A 81 -4.85 17.06 18.60
CA ILE A 81 -6.03 17.70 19.20
C ILE A 81 -5.90 17.70 20.73
N SER A 82 -5.54 16.56 21.34
CA SER A 82 -5.32 16.45 22.79
C SER A 82 -4.22 17.40 23.29
N ARG A 83 -3.08 17.50 22.60
CA ARG A 83 -2.01 18.44 22.95
C ARG A 83 -2.41 19.92 22.83
N ARG A 84 -3.45 20.25 22.06
CA ARG A 84 -3.98 21.61 21.91
C ARG A 84 -5.04 21.97 22.96
N ASN A 85 -5.62 20.98 23.65
CA ASN A 85 -6.56 21.23 24.74
C ASN A 85 -5.79 21.57 26.02
N ALA A 86 -5.36 22.84 26.13
CA ALA A 86 -4.71 23.39 27.31
C ALA A 86 -5.55 23.23 28.61
N PHE A 87 -6.87 23.08 28.47
CA PHE A 87 -7.82 22.89 29.56
C PHE A 87 -7.63 21.56 30.33
N GLU A 88 -7.09 20.51 29.71
CA GLU A 88 -6.85 19.22 30.39
C GLU A 88 -5.50 19.17 31.13
N ARG A 89 -4.55 20.06 30.78
CA ARG A 89 -3.22 20.17 31.43
C ARG A 89 -3.25 21.02 32.69
N LEU A 90 -4.18 21.98 32.76
CA LEU A 90 -4.47 22.67 34.00
C LEU A 90 -5.40 21.76 34.77
N GLY A 91 -4.85 21.07 35.77
CA GLY A 91 -5.63 20.20 36.65
C GLY A 91 -6.94 20.87 37.06
N LYS A 92 -7.98 20.04 37.19
CA LYS A 92 -9.30 20.41 37.69
C LYS A 92 -9.20 20.90 39.14
N ASN A 93 -8.68 22.09 39.39
CA ASN A 93 -8.57 22.64 40.74
C ASN A 93 -8.68 24.17 40.84
N CYS A 94 -9.21 24.84 39.80
CA CYS A 94 -9.46 26.30 39.86
C CYS A 94 -10.93 26.72 39.73
N TRP A 95 -11.89 25.82 39.95
CA TRP A 95 -13.30 26.18 40.07
C TRP A 95 -13.84 25.74 41.44
N SER A 96 -13.79 26.64 42.42
CA SER A 96 -14.63 26.57 43.61
C SER A 96 -15.87 27.46 43.40
N PRO A 97 -17.09 26.90 43.31
CA PRO A 97 -18.32 27.67 43.29
C PRO A 97 -18.57 28.23 44.70
N TRP A 98 -18.66 29.56 44.81
CA TRP A 98 -19.29 30.34 45.89
C TRP A 98 -19.58 29.58 47.20
N SER A 99 -18.68 29.71 48.18
CA SER A 99 -19.03 29.53 49.59
C SER A 99 -19.55 30.87 50.12
N ASN A 100 -20.82 30.83 50.57
CA ASN A 100 -21.54 31.90 51.24
C ASN A 100 -20.71 32.56 52.33
N GLU A 101 -20.65 33.88 52.32
CA GLU A 101 -20.44 34.66 53.54
C GLU A 101 -21.42 35.84 53.53
N SER A 102 -21.92 36.13 54.74
CA SER A 102 -23.15 36.86 55.08
C SER A 102 -23.20 38.33 54.65
#